data_AF-A0A379TCX9-F1
#
_entry.id   AF-A0A379TCX9-F1
#
_cell.length_a   1.000
_cell.length_b   1.000
_cell.length_c   1.000
_cell.angle_alpha   90.00
_cell.angle_beta   90.00
_cell.angle_gamma   90.00
#
_symmetry.space_group_name_H-M   'P 1'
#
loop_
_entity.id
_entity.type
_entity.pdbx_description
1 polymer ?
#
loop_
_entity_poly.entity_id
_entity_poly.type
_entity_poly.pdbx_seq_one_letter_code
_entity_poly.pdbx_strand_id
1 'polypeptide(L)'
;MARDGVEVPVSLVYHQKYFRKGQNPLLVYGYGSYGSSIDADFSSSRLSLLDRGFVYAIVHVRGGGELGQQWYEDGKFLKKRNTFNDYLDACDALLKLGYGSPSLCYGMGGSAGGMLMGVAINERPELFHGVIAQVPFVDVLTTMLDESIPLTTGEFEEWGNPQYIGIL
;
A
#
# COMPACT_ATOMS: atom_id res chain seq x y z
N MET A 1 13.08 3.23 -5.63
CA MET A 1 13.47 2.01 -6.35
C MET A 1 13.09 0.84 -5.47
N ALA A 2 12.31 -0.09 -6.01
CA ALA A 2 12.01 -1.37 -5.38
C ALA A 2 13.24 -2.30 -5.43
N ARG A 3 13.23 -3.36 -4.64
CA ARG A 3 14.33 -4.32 -4.50
C ARG A 3 14.72 -5.07 -5.77
N ASP A 4 13.81 -5.12 -6.75
CA ASP A 4 14.04 -5.69 -8.08
C ASP A 4 14.50 -4.65 -9.12
N GLY A 5 14.78 -3.41 -8.69
CA GLY A 5 15.27 -2.33 -9.54
C GLY A 5 14.19 -1.47 -10.19
N VAL A 6 12.92 -1.80 -10.04
CA VAL A 6 11.80 -1.04 -10.62
C VAL A 6 11.64 0.32 -9.91
N GLU A 7 11.39 1.38 -10.67
CA GLU A 7 11.09 2.70 -10.11
C GLU A 7 9.59 2.83 -9.79
N VAL A 8 9.27 2.78 -8.49
CA VAL A 8 7.90 2.97 -7.97
C VAL A 8 7.64 4.46 -7.72
N PRO A 9 6.63 5.08 -8.37
CA PRO A 9 6.30 6.47 -8.15
C PRO A 9 5.71 6.72 -6.75
N VAL A 10 5.97 7.91 -6.19
CA VAL A 10 5.37 8.36 -4.93
C VAL A 10 4.90 9.81 -5.08
N SER A 11 3.66 10.07 -4.72
CA SER A 11 3.15 11.44 -4.55
C SER A 11 3.10 11.77 -3.07
N LEU A 12 3.64 12.91 -2.66
CA LEU A 12 3.62 13.33 -1.27
C LEU A 12 3.27 14.80 -1.11
N VAL A 13 2.69 15.13 0.04
CA VAL A 13 2.32 16.50 0.41
C VAL A 13 2.59 16.72 1.90
N TYR A 14 3.07 17.92 2.22
CA TYR A 14 3.33 18.36 3.59
C TYR A 14 3.19 19.88 3.68
N HIS A 15 2.95 20.37 4.89
CA HIS A 15 2.88 21.80 5.13
C HIS A 15 4.29 22.39 5.28
N GLN A 16 4.70 23.31 4.41
CA GLN A 16 6.06 23.86 4.36
C GLN A 16 6.55 24.44 5.70
N LYS A 17 5.69 25.17 6.43
CA LYS A 17 6.01 25.75 7.76
C LYS A 17 6.36 24.69 8.82
N TYR A 18 5.80 23.48 8.72
CA TYR A 18 5.92 22.45 9.76
C TYR A 18 6.91 21.36 9.40
N PHE A 19 7.41 21.34 8.16
CA PHE A 19 8.36 20.33 7.71
C PHE A 19 9.74 20.52 8.36
N ARG A 20 10.25 19.43 8.92
CA ARG A 20 11.54 19.27 9.57
C ARG A 20 12.09 17.90 9.17
N LYS A 21 13.05 17.92 8.25
CA LYS A 21 13.65 16.72 7.67
C LYS A 21 14.01 15.68 8.76
N GLY A 22 13.47 14.48 8.62
CA GLY A 22 13.70 13.32 9.50
C GLY A 22 12.95 13.35 10.85
N GLN A 23 12.08 14.33 11.09
CA GLN A 23 11.40 14.51 12.38
C GLN A 23 9.88 14.43 12.30
N ASN A 24 9.29 14.67 11.13
CA ASN A 24 7.84 14.66 10.97
C ASN A 24 7.25 13.24 11.08
N PRO A 25 6.04 13.08 11.64
CA PRO A 25 5.28 11.85 11.44
C PRO A 25 4.94 11.69 9.95
N LEU A 26 5.05 10.47 9.45
CA LEU A 26 4.81 10.11 8.06
C LEU A 26 3.63 9.15 8.01
N LEU A 27 2.58 9.48 7.26
CA LEU A 27 1.50 8.56 6.92
C LEU A 27 1.64 8.14 5.45
N VAL A 28 1.83 6.85 5.24
CA VAL A 28 1.98 6.24 3.91
C VAL A 28 0.69 5.49 3.56
N TYR A 29 0.10 5.80 2.41
CA TYR A 29 -1.10 5.16 1.88
C TYR A 29 -0.77 4.25 0.70
N GLY A 30 -1.40 3.08 0.62
CA GLY A 30 -1.30 2.16 -0.52
C GLY A 30 -2.59 1.36 -0.77
N TYR A 31 -2.82 0.98 -2.03
CA TYR A 31 -3.96 0.15 -2.45
C TYR A 31 -3.53 -1.03 -3.34
N GLY A 32 -3.08 -0.76 -4.57
CA GLY A 32 -2.31 -1.70 -5.38
C GLY A 32 -3.05 -2.94 -5.88
N SER A 33 -4.34 -2.85 -6.24
CA SER A 33 -5.11 -3.98 -6.76
C SER A 33 -6.12 -3.55 -7.84
N TYR A 34 -6.56 -4.51 -8.65
CA TYR A 34 -7.57 -4.33 -9.72
C TYR A 34 -7.19 -3.32 -10.80
N GLY A 35 -5.92 -2.91 -10.89
CA GLY A 35 -5.48 -1.82 -11.78
C GLY A 35 -6.07 -0.46 -11.42
N SER A 36 -6.63 -0.30 -10.21
CA SER A 36 -7.13 0.99 -9.75
C SER A 36 -5.97 1.91 -9.40
N SER A 37 -5.88 3.04 -10.10
CA SER A 37 -4.93 4.11 -9.80
C SER A 37 -5.39 4.91 -8.58
N ILE A 38 -4.46 5.25 -7.69
CA ILE A 38 -4.71 6.20 -6.59
C ILE A 38 -4.15 7.56 -6.99
N ASP A 39 -4.99 8.37 -7.63
CA ASP A 39 -4.56 9.68 -8.12
C ASP A 39 -4.15 10.64 -6.99
N ALA A 40 -3.16 11.49 -7.28
CA ALA A 40 -2.70 12.54 -6.38
C ALA A 40 -3.68 13.73 -6.36
N ASP A 41 -4.87 13.51 -5.81
CA ASP A 41 -5.95 14.49 -5.73
C ASP A 41 -5.91 15.36 -4.47
N PHE A 42 -6.75 16.39 -4.46
CA PHE A 42 -7.01 17.18 -3.26
C PHE A 42 -8.01 16.46 -2.35
N SER A 43 -7.67 16.39 -1.06
CA SER A 43 -8.57 15.90 -0.02
C SER A 43 -8.59 16.87 1.15
N SER A 44 -9.76 17.41 1.46
CA SER A 44 -9.94 18.34 2.58
C SER A 44 -9.73 17.68 3.94
N SER A 45 -10.05 16.37 4.06
CA SER A 45 -9.81 15.62 5.30
C SER A 45 -8.32 15.48 5.61
N ARG A 46 -7.47 15.40 4.57
CA ARG A 46 -6.00 15.35 4.68
C ARG A 46 -5.42 16.60 5.37
N LEU A 47 -6.05 17.77 5.20
CA LEU A 47 -5.57 19.03 5.81
C LEU A 47 -5.39 18.92 7.33
N SER A 48 -6.26 18.16 8.01
CA SER A 48 -6.14 17.95 9.46
C SER A 48 -4.80 17.33 9.87
N LEU A 49 -4.24 16.44 9.05
CA LEU A 49 -2.93 15.83 9.28
C LEU A 49 -1.80 16.83 8.95
N LEU A 50 -1.91 17.50 7.80
CA LEU A 50 -0.88 18.44 7.32
C LEU A 50 -0.70 19.62 8.29
N ASP A 51 -1.80 20.14 8.83
CA ASP A 51 -1.80 21.24 9.82
C ASP A 51 -1.21 20.83 11.17
N ARG A 52 -1.04 19.51 11.40
CA ARG A 52 -0.41 18.92 12.59
C ARG A 52 1.01 18.40 12.29
N GLY A 53 1.56 18.74 11.13
CA GLY A 53 2.95 18.45 10.78
C GLY A 53 3.18 17.05 10.21
N PHE A 54 2.14 16.31 9.82
CA PHE A 54 2.32 15.06 9.08
C PHE A 54 2.81 15.33 7.66
N VAL A 55 3.66 14.43 7.18
CA VAL A 55 3.85 14.19 5.75
C VAL A 55 2.89 13.10 5.33
N TYR A 56 2.12 13.33 4.27
CA TYR A 56 1.24 12.32 3.68
C TYR A 56 1.83 11.87 2.35
N ALA A 57 2.00 10.57 2.17
CA ALA A 57 2.52 9.97 0.95
C ALA A 57 1.57 8.90 0.41
N ILE A 58 1.40 8.87 -0.91
CA ILE A 58 0.72 7.82 -1.67
C ILE A 58 1.81 7.07 -2.42
N VAL A 59 1.91 5.77 -2.19
CA VAL A 59 2.82 4.90 -2.94
C VAL A 59 2.04 4.23 -4.06
N HIS A 60 2.44 4.50 -5.30
CA HIS A 60 1.80 4.02 -6.53
C HIS A 60 2.34 2.63 -6.90
N VAL A 61 2.12 1.68 -6.00
CA VAL A 61 2.65 0.30 -6.07
C VAL A 61 2.11 -0.48 -7.28
N ARG A 62 2.87 -1.49 -7.74
CA ARG A 62 2.35 -2.45 -8.72
C ARG A 62 1.07 -3.13 -8.24
N GLY A 63 0.22 -3.49 -9.19
CA GLY A 63 -1.16 -3.91 -8.97
C GLY A 63 -2.15 -2.74 -9.09
N GLY A 64 -1.68 -1.49 -9.00
CA GLY A 64 -2.40 -0.29 -9.42
C GLY A 64 -2.30 -0.05 -10.93
N GLY A 65 -2.91 1.04 -11.41
CA GLY A 65 -2.99 1.39 -12.83
C GLY A 65 -2.10 2.56 -13.27
N GLU A 66 -1.26 3.09 -12.39
CA GLU A 66 -0.61 4.40 -12.56
C GLU A 66 0.37 4.43 -13.75
N LEU A 67 0.96 3.29 -14.10
CA LEU A 67 1.86 3.14 -15.25
C LEU A 67 1.27 2.19 -16.33
N GLY A 68 -0.06 2.07 -16.37
CA GLY A 68 -0.80 1.28 -17.36
C GLY A 68 -0.95 -0.19 -17.02
N GLN A 69 -1.47 -0.97 -17.98
CA GLN A 69 -1.88 -2.37 -17.78
C GLN A 69 -0.76 -3.27 -17.25
N GLN A 70 0.48 -3.11 -17.72
CA GLN A 70 1.60 -3.93 -17.26
C GLN A 70 1.90 -3.71 -15.77
N TRP A 71 1.68 -2.49 -15.26
CA TRP A 71 1.88 -2.17 -13.85
C TRP A 71 0.92 -2.94 -12.95
N TYR A 72 -0.32 -3.10 -13.41
CA TYR A 72 -1.32 -3.92 -12.77
C TYR A 72 -0.95 -5.41 -12.83
N GLU A 73 -0.65 -5.93 -14.01
CA GLU A 73 -0.30 -7.35 -14.19
C GLU A 73 0.96 -7.76 -13.41
N ASP A 74 1.90 -6.83 -13.22
CA ASP A 74 3.09 -7.06 -12.40
C ASP A 74 2.85 -6.98 -10.89
N GLY A 75 1.61 -6.76 -10.43
CA GLY A 75 1.21 -6.84 -9.02
C GLY A 75 -0.05 -7.67 -8.81
N LYS A 76 -0.24 -8.70 -9.63
CA LYS A 76 -1.43 -9.56 -9.67
C LYS A 76 -1.04 -11.05 -9.68
N PHE A 77 -1.94 -11.95 -9.25
CA PHE A 77 -1.70 -13.40 -9.23
C PHE A 77 -0.37 -13.76 -8.55
N LEU A 78 0.48 -14.57 -9.21
CA LEU A 78 1.79 -15.00 -8.72
C LEU A 78 2.81 -13.86 -8.58
N LYS A 79 2.50 -12.67 -9.12
CA LYS A 79 3.31 -11.46 -8.95
C LYS A 79 2.78 -10.55 -7.84
N LYS A 80 1.74 -10.95 -7.10
CA LYS A 80 1.11 -10.10 -6.09
C LYS A 80 2.08 -9.61 -5.01
N ARG A 81 3.13 -10.39 -4.72
CA ARG A 81 4.20 -9.99 -3.80
C ARG A 81 4.87 -8.67 -4.14
N ASN A 82 4.87 -8.27 -5.42
CA ASN A 82 5.42 -6.99 -5.85
C ASN A 82 4.70 -5.80 -5.22
N THR A 83 3.36 -5.86 -5.06
CA THR A 83 2.59 -4.82 -4.37
C THR A 83 3.12 -4.55 -2.96
N PHE A 84 3.40 -5.61 -2.19
CA PHE A 84 3.85 -5.50 -0.81
C PHE A 84 5.32 -5.05 -0.74
N ASN A 85 6.17 -5.59 -1.61
CA ASN A 85 7.57 -5.19 -1.71
C ASN A 85 7.71 -3.72 -2.07
N ASP A 86 6.99 -3.26 -3.10
CA ASP A 86 7.00 -1.86 -3.54
C ASP A 86 6.62 -0.91 -2.41
N TYR A 87 5.58 -1.26 -1.64
CA TYR A 87 5.12 -0.46 -0.51
C TYR A 87 6.19 -0.33 0.58
N LEU A 88 6.78 -1.46 1.01
CA LEU A 88 7.79 -1.48 2.05
C LEU A 88 9.08 -0.78 1.61
N ASP A 89 9.51 -1.02 0.37
CA ASP A 89 10.72 -0.40 -0.19
C ASP A 89 10.53 1.12 -0.36
N ALA A 90 9.32 1.58 -0.70
CA ALA A 90 8.99 3.00 -0.75
C ALA A 90 8.95 3.64 0.65
N CYS A 91 8.44 2.95 1.67
CA CYS A 91 8.51 3.41 3.06
C CYS A 91 9.96 3.62 3.51
N ASP A 92 10.82 2.62 3.30
CA ASP A 92 12.24 2.69 3.62
C ASP A 92 12.93 3.85 2.87
N ALA A 93 12.60 4.05 1.59
CA ALA A 93 13.12 5.16 0.80
C ALA A 93 12.66 6.54 1.33
N LEU A 94 11.39 6.71 1.67
CA LEU A 94 10.85 7.96 2.21
C LEU A 94 11.51 8.34 3.54
N LEU A 95 11.69 7.36 4.43
CA LEU A 95 12.38 7.55 5.70
C LEU A 95 13.85 7.90 5.49
N LYS A 96 14.55 7.17 4.61
CA LYS A 96 15.96 7.45 4.27
C LYS A 96 16.17 8.85 3.69
N LEU A 97 15.22 9.33 2.88
CA LEU A 97 15.25 10.68 2.32
C LEU A 97 14.90 11.76 3.35
N GLY A 98 14.42 11.38 4.54
CA GLY A 98 14.09 12.28 5.63
C GLY A 98 12.70 12.92 5.49
N TYR A 99 11.78 12.30 4.76
CA TYR A 99 10.39 12.75 4.71
C TYR A 99 9.59 12.35 5.96
N GLY A 100 10.08 11.40 6.74
CA GLY A 100 9.49 11.00 8.02
C GLY A 100 10.54 10.69 9.07
N SER A 101 10.11 10.66 10.33
CA SER A 101 10.89 10.08 11.41
C SER A 101 10.71 8.55 11.43
N PRO A 102 11.79 7.76 11.52
CA PRO A 102 11.69 6.31 11.63
C PRO A 102 10.85 5.83 12.83
N SER A 103 10.74 6.62 13.90
CA SER A 103 9.92 6.27 15.06
C SER A 103 8.44 6.68 14.95
N LEU A 104 8.06 7.38 13.87
CA LEU A 104 6.73 7.94 13.63
C LEU A 104 6.24 7.65 12.20
N CYS A 105 6.56 6.46 11.67
CA CYS A 105 6.03 5.98 10.39
C CYS A 105 4.69 5.27 10.60
N TYR A 106 3.66 5.64 9.84
CA TYR A 106 2.33 5.08 9.91
C TYR A 106 1.92 4.52 8.54
N GLY A 107 1.26 3.36 8.52
CA GLY A 107 0.71 2.76 7.31
C GLY A 107 -0.81 2.89 7.24
N MET A 108 -1.36 3.02 6.03
CA MET A 108 -2.81 3.04 5.81
C MET A 108 -3.20 2.36 4.49
N GLY A 109 -4.28 1.58 4.54
CA GLY A 109 -4.90 0.98 3.36
C GLY A 109 -6.30 0.44 3.68
N GLY A 110 -7.17 0.41 2.68
CA GLY A 110 -8.56 -0.05 2.82
C GLY A 110 -8.97 -1.10 1.81
N SER A 111 -9.90 -1.99 2.17
CA SER A 111 -10.35 -3.10 1.33
C SER A 111 -9.18 -4.01 0.92
N ALA A 112 -8.82 -4.08 -0.37
CA ALA A 112 -7.62 -4.76 -0.84
C ALA A 112 -6.31 -4.08 -0.36
N GLY A 113 -6.32 -2.76 -0.17
CA GLY A 113 -5.24 -2.07 0.55
C GLY A 113 -5.15 -2.47 2.03
N GLY A 114 -6.24 -3.01 2.60
CA GLY A 114 -6.21 -3.62 3.92
C GLY A 114 -5.47 -4.97 3.93
N MET A 115 -5.52 -5.73 2.84
CA MET A 115 -4.63 -6.89 2.63
C MET A 115 -3.17 -6.44 2.66
N LEU A 116 -2.85 -5.38 1.92
CA LEU A 116 -1.52 -4.77 1.90
C LEU A 116 -1.04 -4.48 3.33
N MET A 117 -1.87 -3.82 4.13
CA MET A 117 -1.55 -3.53 5.53
C MET A 117 -1.31 -4.81 6.35
N GLY A 118 -2.15 -5.84 6.18
CA GLY A 118 -1.99 -7.12 6.87
C GLY A 118 -0.66 -7.82 6.54
N VAL A 119 -0.25 -7.81 5.27
CA VAL A 119 1.04 -8.36 4.86
C VAL A 119 2.19 -7.51 5.41
N ALA A 120 2.10 -6.18 5.28
CA ALA A 120 3.16 -5.26 5.71
C ALA A 120 3.49 -5.41 7.21
N ILE A 121 2.49 -5.51 8.08
CA ILE A 121 2.71 -5.70 9.52
C ILE A 121 3.23 -7.09 9.89
N ASN A 122 2.91 -8.12 9.10
CA ASN A 122 3.46 -9.46 9.32
C ASN A 122 4.93 -9.54 8.90
N GLU A 123 5.33 -8.84 7.84
CA GLU A 123 6.70 -8.88 7.31
C GLU A 123 7.65 -7.91 8.00
N ARG A 124 7.19 -6.70 8.32
CA ARG A 124 8.01 -5.60 8.85
C ARG A 124 7.27 -4.85 9.97
N PRO A 125 6.84 -5.52 11.06
CA PRO A 125 6.11 -4.87 12.16
C PRO A 125 6.88 -3.70 12.78
N GLU A 126 8.21 -3.79 12.84
CA GLU A 126 9.08 -2.78 13.42
C GLU A 126 9.18 -1.48 12.61
N LEU A 127 8.73 -1.50 11.36
CA LEU A 127 8.73 -0.32 10.50
C LEU A 127 7.65 0.69 10.90
N PHE A 128 6.55 0.24 11.51
CA PHE A 128 5.37 1.07 11.74
C PHE A 128 5.15 1.36 13.22
N HIS A 129 5.02 2.65 13.54
CA HIS A 129 4.50 3.11 14.82
C HIS A 129 3.00 2.77 14.98
N GLY A 130 2.26 2.75 13.88
CA GLY A 130 0.85 2.37 13.87
C GLY A 130 0.33 2.16 12.45
N VAL A 131 -0.75 1.37 12.33
CA VAL A 131 -1.36 1.05 11.03
C VAL A 131 -2.88 1.21 11.08
N ILE A 132 -3.44 1.75 10.00
CA ILE A 132 -4.88 1.90 9.78
C ILE A 132 -5.27 0.92 8.67
N ALA A 133 -5.84 -0.22 9.03
CA ALA A 133 -6.37 -1.21 8.11
C ALA A 133 -7.91 -1.11 8.07
N GLN A 134 -8.46 -0.56 6.98
CA GLN A 134 -9.91 -0.29 6.86
C GLN A 134 -10.59 -1.43 6.12
N VAL A 135 -11.65 -2.00 6.69
CA VAL A 135 -12.41 -3.13 6.10
C VAL A 135 -11.51 -4.18 5.40
N PRO A 136 -10.48 -4.71 6.10
CA PRO A 136 -9.35 -5.30 5.42
C PRO A 136 -9.62 -6.74 4.95
N PHE A 137 -9.28 -7.05 3.69
CA PHE A 137 -9.32 -8.41 3.17
C PHE A 137 -8.09 -9.20 3.64
N VAL A 138 -8.22 -9.97 4.72
CA VAL A 138 -7.07 -10.63 5.39
C VAL A 138 -7.22 -12.13 5.57
N ASP A 139 -8.44 -12.67 5.54
CA ASP A 139 -8.68 -14.12 5.56
C ASP A 139 -8.71 -14.68 4.13
N VAL A 140 -7.60 -14.47 3.41
CA VAL A 140 -7.54 -14.66 1.96
C VAL A 140 -7.76 -16.12 1.59
N LEU A 141 -7.09 -17.07 2.25
CA LEU A 141 -7.19 -18.49 1.88
C LEU A 141 -8.58 -19.05 2.11
N THR A 142 -9.14 -18.83 3.30
CA THR A 142 -10.45 -19.37 3.67
C THR A 142 -11.53 -18.77 2.78
N THR A 143 -11.49 -17.45 2.56
CA THR A 143 -12.46 -16.76 1.70
C THR A 143 -12.37 -17.24 0.26
N MET A 144 -11.16 -17.34 -0.30
CA MET A 144 -10.96 -17.75 -1.69
C MET A 144 -11.22 -19.24 -1.94
N LEU A 145 -11.37 -20.07 -0.90
CA LEU A 145 -11.80 -21.45 -1.03
C LEU A 145 -13.34 -21.60 -1.03
N ASP A 146 -14.08 -20.61 -0.54
CA ASP A 146 -15.53 -20.66 -0.38
C ASP A 146 -16.26 -19.83 -1.43
N GLU A 147 -16.77 -20.50 -2.46
CA GLU A 147 -17.52 -19.89 -3.56
C GLU A 147 -18.91 -19.36 -3.13
N SER A 148 -19.38 -19.68 -1.93
CA SER A 148 -20.65 -19.15 -1.41
C SER A 148 -20.53 -17.71 -0.91
N ILE A 149 -19.31 -17.26 -0.61
CA ILE A 149 -19.04 -15.88 -0.21
C ILE A 149 -19.12 -14.97 -1.46
N PRO A 150 -19.89 -13.86 -1.41
CA PRO A 150 -19.95 -12.92 -2.52
C PRO A 150 -18.57 -12.44 -2.97
N LEU A 151 -18.41 -12.24 -4.28
CA LEU A 151 -17.18 -11.81 -4.98
C LEU A 151 -16.13 -12.91 -5.21
N THR A 152 -16.04 -13.96 -4.39
CA THR A 152 -14.98 -14.99 -4.47
C THR A 152 -14.70 -15.49 -5.89
N THR A 153 -15.76 -15.87 -6.62
CA THR A 153 -15.61 -16.42 -7.98
C THR A 153 -15.08 -15.41 -9.00
N GLY A 154 -15.44 -14.12 -8.85
CA GLY A 154 -14.90 -13.04 -9.68
C GLY A 154 -13.46 -12.70 -9.30
N GLU A 155 -13.11 -12.84 -8.02
CA GLU A 155 -11.76 -12.55 -7.52
C GLU A 155 -10.74 -13.64 -7.83
N PHE A 156 -11.15 -14.80 -8.34
CA PHE A 156 -10.21 -15.78 -8.91
C PHE A 156 -9.37 -15.16 -10.02
N GLU A 157 -9.95 -14.25 -10.79
CA GLU A 157 -9.23 -13.53 -11.83
C GLU A 157 -8.28 -12.46 -11.27
N GLU A 158 -8.31 -12.14 -9.98
CA GLU A 158 -7.40 -11.18 -9.34
C GLU A 158 -6.30 -11.87 -8.53
N TRP A 159 -6.68 -12.78 -7.63
CA TRP A 159 -5.77 -13.41 -6.67
C TRP A 159 -5.29 -14.80 -7.11
N GLY A 160 -6.03 -15.46 -7.99
CA GLY A 160 -5.92 -16.89 -8.26
C GLY A 160 -6.97 -17.71 -7.50
N ASN A 161 -7.15 -18.95 -7.93
CA ASN A 161 -8.06 -19.91 -7.29
C ASN A 161 -7.25 -20.94 -6.46
N PRO A 162 -7.32 -20.89 -5.11
CA PRO A 162 -6.54 -21.76 -4.22
C PRO A 162 -6.84 -23.25 -4.36
N GLN A 163 -7.96 -23.65 -4.99
CA GLN A 163 -8.29 -25.05 -5.24
C GLN A 163 -7.40 -25.67 -6.34
N TYR A 164 -6.91 -24.86 -7.28
CA TYR A 164 -6.19 -25.34 -8.47
C TYR A 164 -4.78 -24.75 -8.60
N ILE A 165 -4.57 -23.55 -8.07
CA ILE A 165 -3.34 -22.77 -8.18
C ILE A 165 -3.07 -22.18 -6.78
N GLY A 166 -1.83 -22.24 -6.29
CA GLY A 166 -1.49 -21.61 -5.00
C GLY A 166 -1.81 -20.10 -5.00
N ILE A 167 -2.25 -19.59 -3.85
CA ILE A 167 -2.45 -18.16 -3.62
C ILE A 167 -1.27 -17.56 -2.84
N LEU A 168 -0.93 -16.30 -3.15
CA LEU A 168 0.08 -15.45 -2.50
C LEU A 168 1.55 -15.93 -2.56
#